data_AF-A0A3E2NUJ9-F1
#
_entry.id   AF-A0A3E2NUJ9-F1
#
_cell.length_a   1.000
_cell.length_b   1.000
_cell.length_c   1.000
_cell.angle_alpha   90.00
_cell.angle_beta   90.00
_cell.angle_gamma   90.00
#
_symmetry.space_group_name_H-M   'P 1'
#
loop_
_entity.id
_entity.type
_entity.pdbx_description
1 polymer ?
#
loop_
_entity_poly.entity_id
_entity_poly.type
_entity_poly.pdbx_seq_one_letter_code
_entity_poly.pdbx_strand_id
1 'polypeptide(L)'
;MESYENLSFRTFTTKSEADKAINSLKGILLGIQFDKEINEAEISELVEWCTKHKELVNRNPFKDLMDCIKQAVIEQENRVEIINDLYWLCQKYESDSYYYDAFTADMQILQGICHGILSDGVINNAEIFELDRWLENNEHLSSYYPYDELRSLVVCILSDGKVTEDERLRLTAYFNEFVSLNDKQLTKQIELDIKDIKINGICTVDPDISFDGKTFCFTGVAKNYTRSIIQKRITELGGQYHSNVLQTTDYLIVGEGGNPCWVFACYGRKVESAVNLRKQGSRISLIHEFDFWDAVQDA
;
A
#
# COMPACT_ATOMS: atom_id res chain seq x y z
N MET A 1 48.38 -5.62 -6.54
CA MET A 1 47.93 -6.96 -6.10
C MET A 1 48.17 -7.02 -4.60
N GLU A 2 47.20 -7.10 -3.72
CA GLU A 2 45.76 -7.29 -3.87
C GLU A 2 45.08 -6.65 -2.66
N SER A 3 44.04 -5.87 -2.94
CA SER A 3 43.10 -5.33 -1.97
C SER A 3 42.13 -6.44 -1.54
N TYR A 4 42.25 -6.95 -0.31
CA TYR A 4 41.29 -7.91 0.23
C TYR A 4 41.11 -7.79 1.75
N GLU A 5 40.99 -6.57 2.28
CA GLU A 5 40.76 -6.41 3.74
C GLU A 5 39.69 -5.39 4.17
N ASN A 6 38.80 -4.90 3.30
CA ASN A 6 37.85 -3.87 3.76
C ASN A 6 36.44 -3.92 3.14
N LEU A 7 35.75 -5.07 3.26
CA LEU A 7 34.33 -5.18 2.89
C LEU A 7 33.43 -5.76 3.99
N SER A 8 33.98 -6.28 5.09
CA SER A 8 33.17 -6.78 6.23
C SER A 8 32.68 -5.67 7.16
N PHE A 9 33.40 -4.54 7.26
CA PHE A 9 33.01 -3.42 8.13
C PHE A 9 31.84 -2.59 7.59
N ARG A 10 31.68 -2.50 6.25
CA ARG A 10 30.60 -1.69 5.63
C ARG A 10 29.20 -2.26 5.88
N THR A 11 29.05 -3.56 6.05
CA THR A 11 27.77 -4.20 6.33
C THR A 11 27.25 -3.84 7.73
N PHE A 12 28.15 -3.59 8.69
CA PHE A 12 27.78 -3.16 10.05
C PHE A 12 27.61 -1.65 10.19
N THR A 13 28.37 -0.82 9.46
CA THR A 13 28.22 0.65 9.52
C THR A 13 26.96 1.13 8.80
N THR A 14 26.57 0.48 7.70
CA THR A 14 25.41 0.90 6.90
C THR A 14 24.08 0.79 7.62
N LYS A 15 23.91 -0.19 8.53
CA LYS A 15 22.71 -0.28 9.38
C LYS A 15 22.64 0.87 10.39
N SER A 16 23.76 1.15 11.07
CA SER A 16 23.86 2.29 11.99
C SER A 16 23.64 3.63 11.28
N GLU A 17 24.10 3.76 10.03
CA GLU A 17 23.88 4.95 9.20
C GLU A 17 22.41 5.11 8.81
N ALA A 18 21.72 4.03 8.43
CA ALA A 18 20.29 4.05 8.12
C ALA A 18 19.44 4.41 9.36
N ASP A 19 19.68 3.75 10.50
CA ASP A 19 18.96 4.04 11.74
C ASP A 19 19.20 5.50 12.19
N LYS A 20 20.43 6.02 12.05
CA LYS A 20 20.73 7.43 12.33
C LYS A 20 20.01 8.37 11.39
N ALA A 21 19.95 8.04 10.10
CA ALA A 21 19.25 8.83 9.10
C ALA A 21 17.75 8.91 9.42
N ILE A 22 17.09 7.77 9.72
CA ILE A 22 15.67 7.73 10.09
C ILE A 22 15.40 8.49 11.39
N ASN A 23 16.22 8.28 12.42
CA ASN A 23 16.08 9.01 13.69
C ASN A 23 16.27 10.52 13.53
N SER A 24 17.22 10.94 12.69
CA SER A 24 17.41 12.36 12.38
C SER A 24 16.22 12.95 11.63
N LEU A 25 15.66 12.23 10.64
CA LEU A 25 14.47 12.66 9.91
C LEU A 25 13.27 12.77 10.85
N LYS A 26 13.03 11.76 11.69
CA LYS A 26 11.98 11.78 12.70
C LYS A 26 12.13 13.00 13.63
N GLY A 27 13.34 13.31 14.07
CA GLY A 27 13.62 14.47 14.91
C GLY A 27 13.28 15.79 14.22
N ILE A 28 13.64 15.94 12.94
CA ILE A 28 13.28 17.11 12.12
C ILE A 28 11.74 17.21 12.03
N LEU A 29 11.07 16.13 11.63
CA LEU A 29 9.61 16.10 11.47
C LEU A 29 8.86 16.39 12.77
N LEU A 30 9.34 15.87 13.89
CA LEU A 30 8.77 16.15 15.21
C LEU A 30 8.90 17.63 15.56
N GLY A 31 10.04 18.25 15.24
CA GLY A 31 10.26 19.68 15.42
C GLY A 31 9.29 20.53 14.60
N ILE A 32 9.11 20.19 13.32
CA ILE A 32 8.18 20.86 12.38
C ILE A 32 6.71 20.76 12.85
N GLN A 33 6.35 19.70 13.59
CA GLN A 33 4.98 19.51 14.06
C GLN A 33 4.62 20.31 15.34
N PHE A 34 5.58 20.94 16.02
CA PHE A 34 5.35 21.54 17.34
C PHE A 34 4.45 22.77 17.32
N ASP A 35 4.63 23.65 16.34
CA ASP A 35 3.83 24.87 16.17
C ASP A 35 2.63 24.66 15.22
N LYS A 36 2.58 23.51 14.53
CA LYS A 36 1.57 23.13 13.54
C LYS A 36 1.55 24.03 12.30
N GLU A 37 2.58 24.83 12.07
CA GLU A 37 2.72 25.72 10.91
C GLU A 37 3.96 25.35 10.10
N ILE A 38 3.78 24.84 8.88
CA ILE A 38 4.91 24.38 8.08
C ILE A 38 5.41 25.48 7.14
N ASN A 39 6.61 25.98 7.39
CA ASN A 39 7.22 27.06 6.63
C ASN A 39 8.26 26.57 5.60
N GLU A 40 8.69 27.46 4.70
CA GLU A 40 9.67 27.11 3.65
C GLU A 40 11.05 26.75 4.19
N ALA A 41 11.46 27.29 5.34
CA ALA A 41 12.75 26.96 5.94
C ALA A 41 12.75 25.51 6.46
N GLU A 42 11.65 25.06 7.07
CA GLU A 42 11.48 23.68 7.51
C GLU A 42 11.45 22.66 6.36
N ILE A 43 10.81 23.03 5.24
CA ILE A 43 10.86 22.21 4.03
C ILE A 43 12.28 22.19 3.45
N SER A 44 13.00 23.31 3.49
CA SER A 44 14.41 23.36 3.07
C SER A 44 15.28 22.41 3.89
N GLU A 45 15.06 22.30 5.20
CA GLU A 45 15.76 21.34 6.06
C GLU A 45 15.50 19.87 5.64
N LEU A 46 14.26 19.53 5.26
CA LEU A 46 13.94 18.20 4.74
C LEU A 46 14.60 17.93 3.38
N VAL A 47 14.68 18.93 2.51
CA VAL A 47 15.39 18.82 1.22
C VAL A 47 16.90 18.67 1.43
N GLU A 48 17.48 19.38 2.38
CA GLU A 48 18.88 19.23 2.76
C GLU A 48 19.14 17.84 3.34
N TRP A 49 18.22 17.31 4.16
CA TRP A 49 18.27 15.94 4.64
C TRP A 49 18.30 14.93 3.48
N CYS A 50 17.44 15.08 2.46
CA CYS A 50 17.46 14.24 1.26
C CYS A 50 18.81 14.30 0.54
N THR A 51 19.37 15.51 0.40
CA THR A 51 20.66 15.73 -0.29
C THR A 51 21.81 15.06 0.45
N LYS A 52 21.83 15.18 1.78
CA LYS A 52 22.85 14.57 2.66
C LYS A 52 22.82 13.05 2.65
N HIS A 53 21.63 12.46 2.46
CA HIS A 53 21.42 11.01 2.50
C HIS A 53 21.18 10.38 1.13
N LYS A 54 21.45 11.09 0.02
CA LYS A 54 21.19 10.64 -1.36
C LYS A 54 21.74 9.25 -1.69
N GLU A 55 22.84 8.83 -1.06
CA GLU A 55 23.47 7.52 -1.28
C GLU A 55 22.59 6.37 -0.76
N LEU A 56 21.64 6.65 0.14
CA LEU A 56 20.68 5.69 0.68
C LEU A 56 19.43 5.54 -0.20
N VAL A 57 19.23 6.37 -1.24
CA VAL A 57 18.00 6.40 -2.07
C VAL A 57 17.66 5.06 -2.72
N ASN A 58 18.67 4.24 -3.03
CA ASN A 58 18.46 2.92 -3.64
C ASN A 58 18.02 1.85 -2.64
N ARG A 59 17.82 2.22 -1.37
CA ARG A 59 17.33 1.35 -0.31
C ARG A 59 15.93 1.76 0.09
N ASN A 60 15.06 0.77 0.26
CA ASN A 60 13.79 0.98 0.94
C ASN A 60 14.10 1.18 2.45
N PRO A 61 13.52 2.16 3.16
CA PRO A 61 12.44 3.09 2.77
C PRO A 61 12.88 4.47 2.34
N PHE A 62 14.18 4.70 2.20
CA PHE A 62 14.72 6.01 1.87
C PHE A 62 14.20 6.55 0.54
N LYS A 63 13.94 5.67 -0.44
CA LYS A 63 13.27 6.08 -1.68
C LYS A 63 11.92 6.73 -1.41
N ASP A 64 11.05 6.02 -0.68
CA ASP A 64 9.67 6.46 -0.42
C ASP A 64 9.66 7.70 0.47
N LEU A 65 10.51 7.74 1.51
CA LEU A 65 10.69 8.92 2.37
C LEU A 65 11.11 10.15 1.56
N MET A 66 12.09 10.00 0.66
CA MET A 66 12.58 11.11 -0.16
C MET A 66 11.56 11.56 -1.20
N ASP A 67 10.81 10.64 -1.79
CA ASP A 67 9.76 10.98 -2.76
C ASP A 67 8.59 11.68 -2.06
N CYS A 68 8.21 11.27 -0.85
CA CYS A 68 7.26 12.02 -0.01
C CYS A 68 7.76 13.44 0.29
N ILE A 69 9.04 13.63 0.63
CA ILE A 69 9.61 14.97 0.87
C ILE A 69 9.54 15.84 -0.40
N LYS A 70 9.90 15.29 -1.57
CA LYS A 70 9.79 16.02 -2.85
C LYS A 70 8.34 16.43 -3.13
N GLN A 71 7.37 15.58 -2.78
CA GLN A 71 5.95 15.92 -2.93
C GLN A 71 5.51 17.03 -1.98
N ALA A 72 6.00 17.05 -0.73
CA ALA A 72 5.73 18.15 0.21
C ALA A 72 6.23 19.52 -0.28
N VAL A 73 7.29 19.52 -1.10
CA VAL A 73 7.81 20.73 -1.77
C VAL A 73 6.86 21.20 -2.86
N ILE A 74 6.34 20.27 -3.67
CA ILE A 74 5.48 20.56 -4.82
C ILE A 74 4.06 20.94 -4.38
N GLU A 75 3.47 20.16 -3.48
CA GLU A 75 2.08 20.29 -3.03
C GLU A 75 1.95 21.12 -1.76
N GLN A 76 2.13 22.44 -1.87
CA GLN A 76 2.06 23.35 -0.72
C GLN A 76 0.74 23.24 0.06
N GLU A 77 -0.39 23.03 -0.64
CA GLU A 77 -1.73 22.90 -0.05
C GLU A 77 -1.88 21.63 0.81
N ASN A 78 -1.18 20.54 0.46
CA ASN A 78 -1.26 19.24 1.14
C ASN A 78 -0.06 18.96 2.05
N ARG A 79 0.86 19.92 2.16
CA ARG A 79 2.14 19.80 2.88
C ARG A 79 1.98 19.25 4.29
N VAL A 80 1.01 19.78 5.06
CA VAL A 80 0.74 19.33 6.44
C VAL A 80 0.36 17.85 6.48
N GLU A 81 -0.45 17.40 5.53
CA GLU A 81 -0.85 16.00 5.46
C GLU A 81 0.35 15.10 5.13
N ILE A 82 1.13 15.49 4.11
CA ILE A 82 2.30 14.75 3.65
C ILE A 82 3.35 14.62 4.75
N ILE A 83 3.63 15.70 5.50
CA ILE A 83 4.58 15.67 6.61
C ILE A 83 4.10 14.77 7.75
N ASN A 84 2.80 14.75 8.03
CA ASN A 84 2.26 13.84 9.03
C ASN A 84 2.32 12.37 8.58
N ASP A 85 2.09 12.09 7.30
CA ASP A 85 2.24 10.74 6.74
C ASP A 85 3.70 10.28 6.77
N LEU A 86 4.61 11.18 6.44
CA LEU A 86 6.06 10.96 6.51
C LEU A 86 6.52 10.68 7.96
N TYR A 87 5.99 11.41 8.93
CA TYR A 87 6.28 11.18 10.35
C TYR A 87 5.76 9.82 10.83
N TRP A 88 4.51 9.48 10.49
CA TRP A 88 3.95 8.15 10.77
C TRP A 88 4.80 7.04 10.16
N LEU A 89 5.25 7.25 8.92
CA LEU A 89 6.09 6.32 8.19
C LEU A 89 7.42 6.12 8.94
N CYS A 90 8.08 7.20 9.39
CA CYS A 90 9.28 7.12 10.24
C CYS A 90 9.05 6.38 11.57
N GLN A 91 7.88 6.54 12.21
CA GLN A 91 7.57 5.84 13.47
C GLN A 91 7.47 4.33 13.28
N LYS A 92 6.83 3.87 12.20
CA LYS A 92 6.73 2.45 11.87
C LYS A 92 8.10 1.80 11.62
N TYR A 93 9.07 2.57 11.10
CA TYR A 93 10.43 2.06 10.90
C TYR A 93 11.24 1.88 12.19
N GLU A 94 10.97 2.67 13.21
CA GLU A 94 11.72 2.64 14.47
C GLU A 94 11.30 1.48 15.37
N SER A 95 10.03 1.06 15.32
CA SER A 95 9.56 -0.14 16.03
C SER A 95 10.18 -1.43 15.46
N ASP A 96 10.52 -1.44 14.17
CA ASP A 96 10.74 -2.68 13.41
C ASP A 96 12.09 -2.73 12.64
N SER A 97 13.10 -1.94 13.05
CA SER A 97 14.45 -1.87 12.42
C SER A 97 15.20 -3.22 12.27
N TYR A 98 14.79 -4.26 12.99
CA TYR A 98 15.32 -5.63 12.80
C TYR A 98 14.51 -6.47 11.80
N TYR A 99 13.28 -6.06 11.52
CA TYR A 99 12.28 -6.80 10.76
C TYR A 99 11.97 -6.20 9.39
N TYR A 100 12.36 -4.96 9.06
CA TYR A 100 11.90 -4.33 7.82
C TYR A 100 12.39 -4.98 6.51
N ASP A 101 13.67 -5.37 6.43
CA ASP A 101 14.20 -6.07 5.24
C ASP A 101 13.54 -7.46 5.10
N ALA A 102 13.30 -8.15 6.21
CA ALA A 102 12.56 -9.41 6.24
C ALA A 102 11.07 -9.19 5.90
N PHE A 103 10.46 -8.11 6.38
CA PHE A 103 9.06 -7.75 6.18
C PHE A 103 8.74 -7.45 4.72
N THR A 104 9.56 -6.62 4.07
CA THR A 104 9.40 -6.34 2.64
C THR A 104 9.62 -7.61 1.82
N ALA A 105 10.57 -8.47 2.23
CA ALA A 105 10.82 -9.75 1.58
C ALA A 105 9.68 -10.74 1.79
N ASP A 106 9.14 -10.89 3.00
CA ASP A 106 8.06 -11.81 3.35
C ASP A 106 6.75 -11.38 2.69
N MET A 107 6.52 -10.08 2.57
CA MET A 107 5.39 -9.54 1.83
C MET A 107 5.53 -9.76 0.30
N GLN A 108 6.74 -9.63 -0.25
CA GLN A 108 7.03 -10.02 -1.65
C GLN A 108 6.91 -11.53 -1.85
N ILE A 109 7.28 -12.33 -0.86
CA ILE A 109 7.09 -13.78 -0.86
C ILE A 109 5.60 -14.10 -0.84
N LEU A 110 4.80 -13.41 -0.03
CA LEU A 110 3.34 -13.55 -0.04
C LEU A 110 2.77 -13.25 -1.43
N GLN A 111 3.21 -12.16 -2.06
CA GLN A 111 2.84 -11.85 -3.45
C GLN A 111 3.22 -13.00 -4.39
N GLY A 112 4.45 -13.50 -4.29
CA GLY A 112 4.93 -14.64 -5.07
C GLY A 112 4.12 -15.91 -4.85
N ILE A 113 3.67 -16.17 -3.62
CA ILE A 113 2.79 -17.29 -3.27
C ILE A 113 1.42 -17.11 -3.94
N CYS A 114 0.80 -15.93 -3.84
CA CYS A 114 -0.46 -15.65 -4.52
C CYS A 114 -0.35 -15.82 -6.04
N HIS A 115 0.72 -15.29 -6.64
CA HIS A 115 1.01 -15.47 -8.07
C HIS A 115 1.20 -16.95 -8.45
N GLY A 116 1.91 -17.71 -7.61
CA GLY A 116 2.17 -19.14 -7.84
C GLY A 116 0.88 -19.96 -7.79
N ILE A 117 0.06 -19.75 -6.76
CA ILE A 117 -1.21 -20.45 -6.58
C ILE A 117 -2.20 -20.11 -7.70
N LEU A 118 -2.26 -18.85 -8.14
CA LEU A 118 -3.20 -18.43 -9.19
C LEU A 118 -2.70 -18.77 -10.62
N SER A 119 -1.45 -19.22 -10.76
CA SER A 119 -0.78 -19.33 -12.07
C SER A 119 -1.43 -20.32 -13.04
N ASP A 120 -2.10 -21.36 -12.52
CA ASP A 120 -2.84 -22.35 -13.31
C ASP A 120 -4.36 -22.12 -13.26
N GLY A 121 -4.82 -21.12 -12.52
CA GLY A 121 -6.23 -20.78 -12.32
C GLY A 121 -7.02 -21.72 -11.41
N VAL A 122 -6.39 -22.71 -10.77
CA VAL A 122 -7.10 -23.73 -9.98
C VAL A 122 -6.50 -23.85 -8.59
N ILE A 123 -7.16 -23.24 -7.60
CA ILE A 123 -6.74 -23.33 -6.20
C ILE A 123 -7.16 -24.66 -5.59
N ASN A 124 -6.22 -25.52 -5.26
CA ASN A 124 -6.48 -26.83 -4.63
C ASN A 124 -6.36 -26.80 -3.10
N ASN A 125 -6.83 -27.86 -2.43
CA ASN A 125 -6.79 -27.93 -0.95
C ASN A 125 -5.37 -27.88 -0.39
N ALA A 126 -4.41 -28.54 -1.06
CA ALA A 126 -3.04 -28.58 -0.57
C ALA A 126 -2.42 -27.17 -0.56
N GLU A 127 -2.68 -26.37 -1.58
CA GLU A 127 -2.26 -24.96 -1.64
C GLU A 127 -2.86 -24.12 -0.52
N ILE A 128 -4.16 -24.28 -0.23
CA ILE A 128 -4.82 -23.54 0.85
C ILE A 128 -4.22 -23.92 2.22
N PHE A 129 -3.94 -25.21 2.45
CA PHE A 129 -3.30 -25.65 3.69
C PHE A 129 -1.84 -25.20 3.83
N GLU A 130 -1.06 -25.21 2.74
CA GLU A 130 0.31 -24.70 2.78
C GLU A 130 0.35 -23.17 2.90
N LEU A 131 -0.61 -22.47 2.30
CA LEU A 131 -0.82 -21.04 2.50
C LEU A 131 -1.15 -20.72 3.96
N ASP A 132 -2.09 -21.44 4.58
CA ASP A 132 -2.43 -21.28 5.99
C ASP A 132 -1.20 -21.47 6.90
N ARG A 133 -0.42 -22.54 6.67
CA ARG A 133 0.82 -22.78 7.40
C ARG A 133 1.85 -21.67 7.19
N TRP A 134 1.97 -21.15 5.97
CA TRP A 134 2.86 -20.02 5.71
C TRP A 134 2.38 -18.77 6.46
N LEU A 135 1.09 -18.50 6.47
CA LEU A 135 0.51 -17.39 7.22
C LEU A 135 0.79 -17.56 8.72
N GLU A 136 0.54 -18.71 9.33
CA GLU A 136 0.86 -18.99 10.74
C GLU A 136 2.34 -18.79 11.08
N ASN A 137 3.26 -19.15 10.19
CA ASN A 137 4.69 -18.93 10.42
C ASN A 137 5.12 -17.46 10.27
N ASN A 138 4.29 -16.63 9.64
CA ASN A 138 4.55 -15.23 9.37
C ASN A 138 3.57 -14.31 10.13
N GLU A 139 3.18 -14.68 11.35
CA GLU A 139 2.26 -13.89 12.19
C GLU A 139 2.69 -12.45 12.46
N HIS A 140 3.98 -12.14 12.35
CA HIS A 140 4.49 -10.77 12.45
C HIS A 140 3.88 -9.82 11.41
N LEU A 141 3.28 -10.35 10.34
CA LEU A 141 2.56 -9.60 9.31
C LEU A 141 1.09 -9.31 9.67
N SER A 142 0.57 -9.78 10.81
CA SER A 142 -0.87 -9.76 11.16
C SER A 142 -1.52 -8.38 11.31
N SER A 143 -0.73 -7.31 11.31
CA SER A 143 -1.23 -5.93 11.38
C SER A 143 -1.18 -5.22 10.03
N TYR A 144 -0.84 -5.93 8.95
CA TYR A 144 -0.59 -5.36 7.64
C TYR A 144 -1.55 -5.95 6.62
N TYR A 145 -2.21 -5.07 5.89
CA TYR A 145 -2.89 -5.45 4.67
C TYR A 145 -1.85 -5.78 3.58
N PRO A 146 -2.11 -6.72 2.66
CA PRO A 146 -3.30 -7.58 2.55
C PRO A 146 -3.20 -8.86 3.41
N TYR A 147 -2.14 -9.02 4.21
CA TYR A 147 -1.93 -10.25 4.99
C TYR A 147 -3.05 -10.48 6.02
N ASP A 148 -3.47 -9.46 6.76
CA ASP A 148 -4.45 -9.61 7.84
C ASP A 148 -5.83 -10.03 7.34
N GLU A 149 -6.25 -9.46 6.20
CA GLU A 149 -7.47 -9.85 5.49
C GLU A 149 -7.35 -11.25 4.88
N LEU A 150 -6.22 -11.56 4.24
CA LEU A 150 -5.98 -12.89 3.69
C LEU A 150 -6.04 -13.97 4.77
N ARG A 151 -5.41 -13.71 5.91
CA ARG A 151 -5.42 -14.64 7.04
C ARG A 151 -6.82 -14.84 7.60
N SER A 152 -7.61 -13.77 7.74
CA SER A 152 -9.02 -13.91 8.13
C SER A 152 -9.81 -14.76 7.12
N LEU A 153 -9.57 -14.57 5.82
CA LEU A 153 -10.24 -15.32 4.77
C LEU A 153 -9.88 -16.82 4.83
N VAL A 154 -8.59 -17.14 4.89
CA VAL A 154 -8.12 -18.54 4.96
C VAL A 154 -8.61 -19.25 6.21
N VAL A 155 -8.56 -18.59 7.38
CA VAL A 155 -9.09 -19.14 8.63
C VAL A 155 -10.59 -19.42 8.53
N CYS A 156 -11.37 -18.53 7.88
CA CYS A 156 -12.79 -18.77 7.65
C CYS A 156 -13.02 -20.00 6.76
N ILE A 157 -12.29 -20.12 5.65
CA ILE A 157 -12.39 -21.22 4.68
C ILE A 157 -12.05 -22.58 5.32
N LEU A 158 -11.09 -22.60 6.25
CA LEU A 158 -10.66 -23.83 6.90
C LEU A 158 -11.46 -24.16 8.19
N SER A 159 -12.31 -23.24 8.66
CA SER A 159 -12.97 -23.34 9.97
C SER A 159 -13.92 -24.55 10.11
N ASP A 160 -14.55 -24.99 9.02
CA ASP A 160 -15.48 -26.12 9.00
C ASP A 160 -14.82 -27.43 8.52
N GLY A 161 -13.52 -27.38 8.19
CA GLY A 161 -12.72 -28.49 7.67
C GLY A 161 -13.09 -28.93 6.24
N LYS A 162 -13.90 -28.17 5.49
CA LYS A 162 -14.36 -28.50 4.14
C LYS A 162 -14.33 -27.27 3.22
N VAL A 163 -13.28 -27.17 2.43
CA VAL A 163 -13.19 -26.15 1.38
C VAL A 163 -14.20 -26.44 0.25
N THR A 164 -15.18 -25.56 0.11
CA THR A 164 -16.18 -25.54 -0.95
C THR A 164 -15.69 -24.79 -2.20
N GLU A 165 -16.33 -25.01 -3.34
CA GLU A 165 -16.01 -24.27 -4.58
C GLU A 165 -16.30 -22.76 -4.43
N ASP A 166 -17.35 -22.37 -3.71
CA ASP A 166 -17.63 -20.96 -3.41
C ASP A 166 -16.50 -20.30 -2.59
N GLU A 167 -15.89 -21.04 -1.66
CA GLU A 167 -14.75 -20.58 -0.87
C GLU A 167 -13.47 -20.47 -1.68
N ARG A 168 -13.23 -21.43 -2.59
CA ARG A 168 -12.14 -21.32 -3.57
C ARG A 168 -12.32 -20.08 -4.42
N LEU A 169 -13.51 -19.87 -4.97
CA LEU A 169 -13.81 -18.70 -5.81
C LEU A 169 -13.63 -17.38 -5.03
N ARG A 170 -13.96 -17.33 -3.74
CA ARG A 170 -13.66 -16.15 -2.90
C ARG A 170 -12.16 -15.92 -2.73
N LEU A 171 -11.38 -16.97 -2.52
CA LEU A 171 -9.92 -16.87 -2.42
C LEU A 171 -9.28 -16.48 -3.77
N THR A 172 -9.76 -17.06 -4.86
CA THR A 172 -9.39 -16.70 -6.24
C THR A 172 -9.68 -15.24 -6.51
N ALA A 173 -10.89 -14.78 -6.15
CA ALA A 173 -11.28 -13.39 -6.35
C ALA A 173 -10.40 -12.45 -5.54
N TYR A 174 -10.07 -12.79 -4.30
CA TYR A 174 -9.12 -12.04 -3.47
C TYR A 174 -7.71 -12.01 -4.10
N PHE A 175 -7.19 -13.13 -4.59
CA PHE A 175 -5.87 -13.17 -5.24
C PHE A 175 -5.82 -12.35 -6.53
N ASN A 176 -6.90 -12.37 -7.31
CA ASN A 176 -7.00 -11.60 -8.54
C ASN A 176 -6.82 -10.10 -8.29
N GLU A 177 -7.13 -9.60 -7.08
CA GLU A 177 -6.90 -8.18 -6.71
C GLU A 177 -5.44 -7.78 -6.64
N PHE A 178 -4.54 -8.73 -6.44
CA PHE A 178 -3.13 -8.46 -6.16
C PHE A 178 -2.18 -9.07 -7.18
N VAL A 179 -2.71 -9.90 -8.08
CA VAL A 179 -1.95 -10.74 -9.01
C VAL A 179 -2.21 -10.30 -10.44
N SER A 180 -1.19 -9.75 -11.10
CA SER A 180 -1.19 -9.58 -12.56
C SER A 180 -0.65 -10.83 -13.25
N LEU A 181 -1.54 -11.61 -13.88
CA LEU A 181 -1.15 -12.76 -14.70
C LEU A 181 -0.69 -12.31 -16.10
N ASN A 182 0.29 -13.02 -16.66
CA ASN A 182 0.76 -12.78 -18.02
C ASN A 182 -0.19 -13.35 -19.08
N ASP A 183 -0.98 -14.37 -18.72
CA ASP A 183 -1.93 -15.02 -19.61
C ASP A 183 -3.27 -14.29 -19.63
N LYS A 184 -3.48 -13.48 -20.67
CA LYS A 184 -4.70 -12.70 -20.86
C LYS A 184 -5.97 -13.53 -21.05
N GLN A 185 -5.87 -14.79 -21.51
CA GLN A 185 -7.04 -15.66 -21.65
C GLN A 185 -7.46 -16.21 -20.29
N LEU A 186 -6.48 -16.63 -19.48
CA LEU A 186 -6.72 -17.08 -18.13
C LEU A 186 -7.31 -15.97 -17.24
N THR A 187 -6.76 -14.75 -17.30
CA THR A 187 -7.30 -13.59 -16.57
C THR A 187 -8.79 -13.37 -16.88
N LYS A 188 -9.17 -13.38 -18.16
CA LYS A 188 -10.58 -13.23 -18.56
C LYS A 188 -11.48 -14.37 -18.08
N GLN A 189 -10.96 -15.60 -18.03
CA GLN A 189 -11.72 -16.73 -17.53
C GLN A 189 -11.97 -16.59 -16.02
N ILE A 190 -10.93 -16.22 -15.27
CA ILE A 190 -11.02 -15.95 -13.84
C ILE A 190 -12.03 -14.83 -13.56
N GLU A 191 -11.97 -13.72 -14.30
CA GLU A 191 -12.93 -12.60 -14.19
C GLU A 191 -14.38 -13.04 -14.40
N LEU A 192 -14.64 -13.94 -15.35
CA LEU A 192 -15.98 -14.48 -15.59
C LEU A 192 -16.44 -15.37 -14.44
N ASP A 193 -15.54 -16.20 -13.89
CA ASP A 193 -15.86 -17.16 -12.84
C ASP A 193 -16.11 -16.49 -11.49
N ILE A 194 -15.47 -15.33 -11.24
CA ILE A 194 -15.65 -14.56 -9.98
C ILE A 194 -16.73 -13.47 -10.08
N LYS A 195 -17.33 -13.23 -11.24
CA LYS A 195 -18.26 -12.12 -11.50
C LYS A 195 -19.46 -12.06 -10.54
N ASP A 196 -19.96 -13.20 -10.11
CA ASP A 196 -21.12 -13.31 -9.22
C ASP A 196 -20.73 -13.46 -7.73
N ILE A 197 -19.42 -13.53 -7.43
CA ILE A 197 -18.91 -13.65 -6.06
C ILE A 197 -19.03 -12.31 -5.36
N LYS A 198 -19.99 -12.20 -4.44
CA LYS A 198 -20.07 -11.08 -3.50
C LYS A 198 -19.02 -11.28 -2.41
N ILE A 199 -17.81 -10.81 -2.66
CA ILE A 199 -16.85 -10.65 -1.57
C ILE A 199 -17.38 -9.51 -0.69
N ASN A 200 -17.94 -9.85 0.48
CA ASN A 200 -18.28 -8.82 1.46
C ASN A 200 -16.96 -8.20 1.96
N GLY A 201 -16.60 -7.05 1.39
CA GLY A 201 -15.59 -6.16 1.95
C GLY A 201 -14.31 -5.93 1.15
N ILE A 202 -14.22 -6.30 -0.14
CA ILE A 202 -12.91 -6.26 -0.84
C ILE A 202 -13.00 -5.57 -2.21
N CYS A 203 -11.86 -5.01 -2.62
CA CYS A 203 -11.60 -4.06 -3.69
C CYS A 203 -11.73 -4.75 -5.04
N THR A 204 -12.84 -4.54 -5.72
CA THR A 204 -13.07 -5.09 -7.06
C THR A 204 -11.92 -4.77 -8.01
N VAL A 205 -11.30 -5.83 -8.54
CA VAL A 205 -10.56 -5.79 -9.81
C VAL A 205 -11.57 -5.37 -10.85
N ASP A 206 -11.33 -4.21 -11.45
CA ASP A 206 -12.31 -3.47 -12.28
C ASP A 206 -13.53 -3.00 -11.47
N PRO A 207 -13.36 -2.02 -10.54
CA PRO A 207 -14.52 -1.41 -9.91
C PRO A 207 -15.34 -0.74 -11.01
N ASP A 208 -16.64 -1.03 -11.05
CA ASP A 208 -17.59 -0.14 -11.72
C ASP A 208 -17.62 1.16 -10.91
N ILE A 209 -16.65 2.04 -11.19
CA ILE A 209 -16.45 3.30 -10.47
C ILE A 209 -17.57 4.23 -10.92
N SER A 210 -18.58 4.37 -10.07
CA SER A 210 -19.61 5.38 -10.24
C SER A 210 -19.14 6.68 -9.58
N PHE A 211 -19.27 7.79 -10.30
CA PHE A 211 -18.89 9.11 -9.79
C PHE A 211 -20.08 9.85 -9.17
N ASP A 212 -21.25 9.81 -9.79
CA ASP A 212 -22.41 10.63 -9.39
C ASP A 212 -22.90 10.31 -7.97
N GLY A 213 -22.87 11.31 -7.09
CA GLY A 213 -23.28 11.20 -5.69
C GLY A 213 -22.36 10.36 -4.80
N LYS A 214 -21.21 9.91 -5.31
CA LYS A 214 -20.24 9.07 -4.59
C LYS A 214 -19.14 9.89 -3.92
N THR A 215 -18.68 9.41 -2.77
CA THR A 215 -17.67 10.11 -1.96
C THR A 215 -16.29 9.50 -2.16
N PHE A 216 -15.33 10.32 -2.58
CA PHE A 216 -13.96 9.93 -2.86
C PHE A 216 -12.97 10.57 -1.88
N CYS A 217 -11.94 9.81 -1.52
CA CYS A 217 -10.76 10.31 -0.82
C CYS A 217 -9.51 9.86 -1.60
N PHE A 218 -8.42 10.62 -1.48
CA PHE A 218 -7.14 10.25 -2.09
C PHE A 218 -6.05 10.10 -1.02
N THR A 219 -5.18 9.13 -1.22
CA THR A 219 -4.00 8.87 -0.38
C THR A 219 -2.78 8.56 -1.23
N GLY A 220 -1.59 8.90 -0.74
CA GLY A 220 -0.32 8.61 -1.40
C GLY A 220 0.14 9.68 -2.40
N VAL A 221 0.98 9.28 -3.36
CA VAL A 221 1.63 10.16 -4.34
C VAL A 221 1.03 9.94 -5.71
N ALA A 222 0.41 10.96 -6.29
CA ALA A 222 -0.12 10.88 -7.63
C ALA A 222 1.03 10.82 -8.66
N LYS A 223 0.92 9.91 -9.64
CA LYS A 223 2.00 9.61 -10.59
C LYS A 223 2.14 10.68 -11.67
N ASN A 224 1.03 10.96 -12.36
CA ASN A 224 1.01 11.79 -13.57
C ASN A 224 0.26 13.12 -13.39
N TYR A 225 -0.46 13.28 -12.28
CA TYR A 225 -1.37 14.40 -12.05
C TYR A 225 -1.21 14.91 -10.62
N THR A 226 -1.67 16.14 -10.34
CA THR A 226 -1.71 16.66 -8.97
C THR A 226 -3.02 16.23 -8.29
N ARG A 227 -3.02 16.17 -6.95
CA ARG A 227 -4.25 15.91 -6.19
C ARG A 227 -5.39 16.87 -6.53
N SER A 228 -5.07 18.13 -6.86
CA SER A 228 -6.05 19.13 -7.31
C SER A 228 -6.74 18.73 -8.62
N ILE A 229 -6.01 18.13 -9.57
CA ILE A 229 -6.59 17.63 -10.83
C ILE A 229 -7.53 16.46 -10.54
N ILE A 230 -7.14 15.52 -9.67
CA ILE A 230 -7.97 14.39 -9.25
C ILE A 230 -9.28 14.89 -8.62
N GLN A 231 -9.18 15.81 -7.66
CA GLN A 231 -10.34 16.44 -7.02
C GLN A 231 -11.28 17.11 -8.03
N LYS A 232 -10.71 17.86 -8.98
CA LYS A 232 -11.48 18.54 -10.02
C LYS A 232 -12.25 17.54 -10.89
N ARG A 233 -11.60 16.46 -11.32
CA ARG A 233 -12.24 15.41 -12.14
C ARG A 233 -13.38 14.71 -11.40
N ILE A 234 -13.18 14.36 -10.14
CA ILE A 234 -14.23 13.76 -9.30
C ILE A 234 -15.46 14.68 -9.26
N THR A 235 -15.23 15.98 -9.05
CA THR A 235 -16.31 16.97 -8.94
C THR A 235 -17.01 17.21 -10.29
N GLU A 236 -16.27 17.21 -11.40
CA GLU A 236 -16.83 17.33 -12.76
C GLU A 236 -17.76 16.17 -13.12
N LEU A 237 -17.48 14.97 -12.60
CA LEU A 237 -18.25 13.75 -12.83
C LEU A 237 -19.38 13.54 -11.80
N GLY A 238 -19.68 14.54 -10.95
CA GLY A 238 -20.78 14.49 -9.98
C GLY A 238 -20.44 13.86 -8.62
N GLY A 239 -19.16 13.50 -8.39
CA GLY A 239 -18.68 12.97 -7.12
C GLY A 239 -18.30 14.05 -6.10
N GLN A 240 -18.15 13.65 -4.84
CA GLN A 240 -17.73 14.50 -3.74
C GLN A 240 -16.34 14.12 -3.27
N TYR A 241 -15.41 15.07 -3.27
CA TYR A 241 -14.05 14.84 -2.79
C TYR A 241 -13.88 15.30 -1.34
N HIS A 242 -13.30 14.44 -0.51
CA HIS A 242 -12.87 14.77 0.85
C HIS A 242 -11.41 14.43 1.08
N SER A 243 -10.70 15.33 1.76
CA SER A 243 -9.29 15.14 2.11
C SER A 243 -9.05 14.09 3.19
N ASN A 244 -10.08 13.69 3.94
CA ASN A 244 -9.97 12.65 4.96
C ASN A 244 -10.94 11.51 4.66
N VAL A 245 -10.60 10.31 5.12
CA VAL A 245 -11.50 9.16 5.06
C VAL A 245 -12.64 9.37 6.03
N LEU A 246 -13.87 9.35 5.51
CA LEU A 246 -15.11 9.48 6.26
C LEU A 246 -15.84 8.14 6.32
N GLN A 247 -16.78 7.99 7.26
CA GLN A 247 -17.63 6.80 7.29
C GLN A 247 -18.48 6.66 6.01
N THR A 248 -18.80 7.78 5.37
CA THR A 248 -19.54 7.85 4.10
C THR A 248 -18.65 7.76 2.87
N THR A 249 -17.32 7.63 3.02
CA THR A 249 -16.42 7.46 1.87
C THR A 249 -16.81 6.18 1.13
N ASP A 250 -17.04 6.28 -0.17
CA ASP A 250 -17.30 5.14 -1.05
C ASP A 250 -15.99 4.62 -1.65
N TYR A 251 -15.07 5.51 -2.04
CA TYR A 251 -13.82 5.15 -2.70
C TYR A 251 -12.61 5.85 -2.08
N LEU A 252 -11.56 5.10 -1.76
CA LEU A 252 -10.24 5.62 -1.40
C LEU A 252 -9.26 5.31 -2.53
N ILE A 253 -8.87 6.35 -3.27
CA ILE A 253 -7.91 6.28 -4.36
C ILE A 253 -6.49 6.23 -3.77
N VAL A 254 -5.74 5.19 -4.09
CA VAL A 254 -4.36 4.98 -3.65
C VAL A 254 -3.42 5.31 -4.82
N GLY A 255 -2.64 6.39 -4.67
CA GLY A 255 -1.58 6.78 -5.61
C GLY A 255 -0.20 6.40 -5.10
N GLU A 256 0.64 5.86 -5.99
CA GLU A 256 1.92 5.25 -5.61
C GLU A 256 3.13 5.71 -6.43
N GLY A 257 3.03 6.82 -7.16
CA GLY A 257 4.15 7.37 -7.92
C GLY A 257 4.73 6.41 -8.98
N GLY A 258 4.01 5.33 -9.33
CA GLY A 258 4.41 4.35 -10.31
C GLY A 258 5.13 3.10 -9.79
N ASN A 259 5.08 2.80 -8.50
CA ASN A 259 5.50 1.48 -7.98
C ASN A 259 4.46 0.40 -8.34
N PRO A 260 4.83 -0.67 -9.08
CA PRO A 260 3.89 -1.73 -9.46
C PRO A 260 3.48 -2.66 -8.30
N CYS A 261 4.20 -2.64 -7.17
CA CYS A 261 3.88 -3.42 -5.97
C CYS A 261 3.08 -2.60 -4.95
N TRP A 262 2.05 -1.89 -5.43
CA TRP A 262 1.34 -0.86 -4.66
C TRP A 262 0.51 -1.34 -3.48
N VAL A 263 0.34 -2.65 -3.43
CA VAL A 263 -0.41 -3.30 -2.37
C VAL A 263 0.52 -3.58 -1.17
N PHE A 264 1.79 -3.22 -1.26
CA PHE A 264 2.81 -3.62 -0.30
C PHE A 264 3.71 -2.47 0.14
N ALA A 265 3.52 -1.25 -0.40
CA ALA A 265 4.12 -0.07 0.20
C ALA A 265 3.41 0.25 1.51
N CYS A 266 4.13 0.87 2.45
CA CYS A 266 3.60 1.23 3.76
C CYS A 266 2.28 2.00 3.64
N TYR A 267 1.18 1.32 3.92
CA TYR A 267 -0.16 1.86 3.86
C TYR A 267 -0.29 3.02 4.84
N GLY A 268 -0.19 4.24 4.29
CA GLY A 268 -0.30 5.47 5.08
C GLY A 268 -1.58 5.50 5.90
N ARG A 269 -1.62 6.42 6.88
CA ARG A 269 -2.68 6.55 7.90
C ARG A 269 -4.11 6.43 7.36
N LYS A 270 -4.37 6.90 6.14
CA LYS A 270 -5.68 6.84 5.48
C LYS A 270 -6.10 5.44 5.07
N VAL A 271 -5.18 4.60 4.60
CA VAL A 271 -5.51 3.21 4.25
C VAL A 271 -5.78 2.41 5.51
N GLU A 272 -4.98 2.54 6.58
CA GLU A 272 -5.30 1.97 7.89
C GLU A 272 -6.68 2.44 8.38
N SER A 273 -7.00 3.74 8.21
CA SER A 273 -8.31 4.27 8.58
C SER A 273 -9.46 3.68 7.75
N ALA A 274 -9.27 3.50 6.44
CA ALA A 274 -10.27 2.89 5.56
C ALA A 274 -10.50 1.41 5.90
N VAL A 275 -9.44 0.65 6.14
CA VAL A 275 -9.51 -0.76 6.56
C VAL A 275 -10.21 -0.88 7.92
N ASN A 276 -9.92 0.01 8.87
CA ASN A 276 -10.63 0.03 10.16
C ASN A 276 -12.13 0.34 10.01
N LEU A 277 -12.50 1.24 9.11
CA LEU A 277 -13.90 1.53 8.80
C LEU A 277 -14.60 0.36 8.11
N ARG A 278 -13.90 -0.41 7.26
CA ARG A 278 -14.40 -1.67 6.70
C ARG A 278 -14.68 -2.71 7.78
N LYS A 279 -13.77 -2.87 8.75
CA LYS A 279 -13.97 -3.75 9.92
C LYS A 279 -15.20 -3.35 10.74
N GLN A 280 -15.60 -2.08 10.70
CA GLN A 280 -16.82 -1.55 11.32
C GLN A 280 -18.07 -1.65 10.43
N GLY A 281 -17.97 -2.27 9.26
CA GLY A 281 -19.08 -2.52 8.32
C GLY A 281 -19.25 -1.47 7.22
N SER A 282 -18.32 -0.51 7.07
CA SER A 282 -18.36 0.43 5.95
C SER A 282 -17.97 -0.25 4.63
N ARG A 283 -18.54 0.23 3.52
CA ARG A 283 -18.31 -0.29 2.15
C ARG A 283 -17.34 0.60 1.36
N ILE A 284 -16.26 1.02 2.00
CA ILE A 284 -15.21 1.78 1.32
C ILE A 284 -14.48 0.84 0.34
N SER A 285 -14.28 1.25 -0.90
CA SER A 285 -13.48 0.55 -1.91
C SER A 285 -12.11 1.22 -2.04
N LEU A 286 -11.00 0.49 -1.83
CA LEU A 286 -9.68 0.99 -2.19
C LEU A 286 -9.51 0.76 -3.69
N ILE A 287 -9.17 1.81 -4.43
CA ILE A 287 -8.98 1.75 -5.89
C ILE A 287 -7.61 2.33 -6.22
N HIS A 288 -6.91 1.75 -7.19
CA HIS A 288 -5.62 2.27 -7.60
C HIS A 288 -5.80 3.52 -8.49
N GLU A 289 -4.81 4.42 -8.50
CA GLU A 289 -4.82 5.61 -9.36
C GLU A 289 -5.05 5.25 -10.85
N PHE A 290 -4.52 4.11 -11.31
CA PHE A 290 -4.72 3.65 -12.68
C PHE A 290 -6.20 3.37 -13.01
N ASP A 291 -6.87 2.58 -12.17
CA ASP A 291 -8.29 2.21 -12.38
C ASP A 291 -9.19 3.45 -12.29
N PHE A 292 -8.86 4.38 -11.40
CA PHE A 292 -9.53 5.68 -11.34
C PHE A 292 -9.43 6.43 -12.68
N TRP A 293 -8.26 6.49 -13.30
CA TRP A 293 -8.09 7.18 -14.59
C TRP A 293 -8.70 6.45 -15.77
N ASP A 294 -8.82 5.13 -15.71
CA ASP A 294 -9.55 4.34 -16.70
C ASP A 294 -11.04 4.68 -16.65
N ALA A 295 -11.63 4.64 -15.45
CA ALA A 295 -13.03 5.01 -15.26
C ALA A 295 -13.34 6.48 -15.60
N VAL A 296 -12.40 7.41 -15.36
CA VAL A 296 -12.56 8.82 -15.80
C VAL A 296 -12.57 8.95 -17.33
N GLN A 297 -11.91 8.06 -18.07
CA GLN A 297 -11.92 8.07 -19.54
C GLN A 297 -13.20 7.47 -20.12
N ASP A 298 -13.83 6.55 -19.40
CA ASP A 298 -15.06 5.88 -19.81
C ASP A 298 -16.36 6.60 -19.40
N ALA A 299 -16.27 7.59 -18.50
CA ALA A 299 -17.39 8.37 -17.94
C ALA A 299 -17.86 9.57 -18.77
#